data_AF-A0A1G7FUV0-F1
#
_entry.id   AF-A0A1G7FUV0-F1
#
_cell.length_a   1.000
_cell.length_b   1.000
_cell.length_c   1.000
_cell.angle_alpha   90.00
_cell.angle_beta   90.00
_cell.angle_gamma   90.00
#
_symmetry.space_group_name_H-M   'P 1'
#
loop_
_entity.id
_entity.type
_entity.pdbx_description
1 polymer ?
#
loop_
_entity_poly.entity_id
_entity_poly.type
_entity_poly.pdbx_seq_one_letter_code
_entity_poly.pdbx_strand_id
1 'polypeptide(L)'
;MTSFDWLDLSALDGIEEEVQEIFCGSLFVDEARSNAICLALRERIERLQEIIHTREPQAWLDDHSTDVKENIEYSRLLEAEED
;
A
#
# COMPACT_ATOMS: atom_id res chain seq x y z
N MET A 1 0.47 -7.27 5.04
CA MET A 1 0.12 -7.40 3.61
C MET A 1 0.53 -6.10 2.92
N THR A 2 1.67 -6.07 2.24
CA THR A 2 2.02 -4.93 1.36
C THR A 2 2.69 -5.48 0.09
N SER A 3 1.99 -6.36 -0.61
CA SER A 3 2.31 -6.63 -2.02
C SER A 3 1.66 -5.53 -2.86
N PHE A 4 2.38 -5.05 -3.87
CA PHE A 4 1.91 -4.07 -4.85
C PHE A 4 1.67 -4.73 -6.22
N ASP A 5 1.51 -6.06 -6.28
CA ASP A 5 1.36 -6.82 -7.54
C ASP A 5 0.10 -6.41 -8.33
N TRP A 6 -0.87 -5.78 -7.68
CA TRP A 6 -2.10 -5.27 -8.28
C TRP A 6 -1.91 -3.90 -8.97
N LEU A 7 -0.79 -3.22 -8.75
CA LEU A 7 -0.57 -1.86 -9.22
C LEU A 7 0.30 -1.85 -10.48
N ASP A 8 -0.32 -1.56 -11.62
CA ASP A 8 0.38 -1.32 -12.87
C ASP A 8 0.83 0.14 -12.98
N LEU A 9 2.12 0.39 -12.77
CA LEU A 9 2.70 1.73 -12.85
C LEU A 9 2.80 2.26 -14.29
N SER A 10 2.71 1.39 -15.30
CA SER A 10 2.72 1.82 -16.69
C SER A 10 1.45 2.60 -17.06
N ALA A 11 0.35 2.33 -16.36
CA ALA A 11 -0.90 3.08 -16.52
C ALA A 11 -0.82 4.53 -16.01
N LEU A 12 0.25 4.91 -15.31
CA LEU A 12 0.49 6.28 -14.84
C LEU A 12 1.41 7.07 -15.79
N ASP A 13 1.94 6.43 -16.83
CA ASP A 13 2.82 7.09 -17.80
C ASP A 13 2.04 8.16 -18.59
N GLY A 14 2.57 9.37 -18.65
CA GLY A 14 1.96 10.50 -19.34
C GLY A 14 0.76 11.16 -18.65
N ILE A 15 0.43 10.79 -17.40
CA ILE A 15 -0.69 11.41 -16.66
C ILE A 15 -0.49 12.92 -16.46
N GLU A 16 0.75 13.39 -16.40
CA GLU A 16 1.07 14.80 -16.36
C GLU A 16 0.64 15.56 -17.61
N GLU A 17 0.63 14.93 -18.79
CA GLU A 17 0.17 15.53 -20.03
C GLU A 17 -1.35 15.69 -20.02
N GLU A 18 -2.09 14.71 -19.50
CA GLU A 18 -3.54 14.82 -19.29
C GLU A 18 -3.87 15.96 -18.32
N VAL A 19 -3.11 16.08 -17.22
CA VAL A 19 -3.29 17.16 -16.24
C VAL A 19 -2.96 18.52 -16.85
N GLN A 20 -1.93 18.61 -17.67
CA GLN A 20 -1.58 19.83 -18.40
C GLN A 20 -2.72 20.24 -19.36
N GLU A 21 -3.32 19.28 -20.06
CA GLU A 21 -4.45 19.53 -20.96
C GLU A 21 -5.70 19.99 -20.19
N ILE A 22 -6.00 19.40 -19.04
CA ILE A 22 -7.10 19.82 -18.15
C ILE A 22 -6.92 21.28 -17.69
N PHE A 23 -5.69 21.69 -17.39
CA PHE A 23 -5.42 23.07 -16.97
C PHE A 23 -5.25 24.04 -18.14
N CYS A 24 -5.19 23.56 -19.38
CA CYS A 24 -5.11 24.41 -20.55
C CYS A 24 -6.32 25.35 -20.63
N GLY A 25 -6.07 26.67 -20.67
CA GLY A 25 -7.14 27.67 -20.70
C GLY A 25 -7.86 27.89 -19.36
N SER A 26 -7.35 27.32 -18.26
CA SER A 26 -7.90 27.55 -16.92
C SER A 26 -7.76 29.02 -16.50
N LEU A 27 -8.83 29.57 -15.93
CA LEU A 27 -8.82 30.90 -15.31
C LEU A 27 -8.13 30.92 -13.94
N PHE A 28 -7.91 29.74 -13.33
CA PHE A 28 -7.47 29.59 -11.94
C PHE A 28 -6.05 29.03 -11.81
N VAL A 29 -5.54 28.42 -12.88
CA VAL A 29 -4.23 27.78 -12.91
C VAL A 29 -3.46 28.42 -14.04
N ASP A 30 -2.51 29.29 -13.65
CA ASP A 30 -1.54 29.82 -14.60
C ASP A 30 -0.54 28.73 -15.04
N GLU A 31 0.18 29.00 -16.13
CA GLU A 31 1.12 28.06 -16.73
C GLU A 31 2.21 27.61 -15.75
N ALA A 32 2.74 28.52 -14.93
CA ALA A 32 3.76 28.20 -13.95
C ALA A 32 3.25 27.21 -12.90
N ARG A 33 2.01 27.39 -12.42
CA ARG A 33 1.35 26.48 -11.50
C ARG A 33 1.04 25.14 -12.14
N SER A 34 0.56 25.12 -13.39
CA SER A 34 0.32 23.89 -14.14
C SER A 34 1.61 23.07 -14.25
N ASN A 35 2.71 23.71 -14.63
CA ASN A 35 4.02 23.07 -14.75
C ASN A 35 4.52 22.52 -13.40
N ALA A 36 4.36 23.29 -12.31
CA ALA A 36 4.72 22.83 -10.98
C ALA A 36 3.92 21.59 -10.54
N ILE A 37 2.63 21.54 -10.86
CA ILE A 37 1.78 20.37 -10.58
C ILE A 37 2.25 19.15 -11.39
N CYS A 38 2.52 19.33 -12.69
CA CYS A 38 3.00 18.27 -13.58
C CYS A 38 4.32 17.67 -13.08
N LEU A 39 5.28 18.53 -12.69
CA LEU A 39 6.55 18.11 -12.09
C LEU A 39 6.32 17.34 -10.78
N ALA A 40 5.49 17.87 -9.90
CA ALA A 40 5.18 17.22 -8.62
C ALA A 40 4.47 15.86 -8.79
N LEU A 41 3.67 15.68 -9.84
CA LEU A 41 3.06 14.40 -10.19
C LEU A 41 4.12 13.39 -10.61
N ARG A 42 5.01 13.78 -11.53
CA ARG A 42 6.13 12.93 -11.98
C ARG A 42 7.00 12.48 -10.82
N GLU A 43 7.43 13.40 -9.96
CA GLU A 43 8.22 13.08 -8.77
C GLU A 43 7.52 12.11 -7.80
N ARG A 44 6.18 12.15 -7.74
CA ARG A 44 5.40 11.23 -6.88
C ARG A 44 5.30 9.85 -7.50
N ILE A 45 5.20 9.74 -8.82
CA ILE A 45 5.22 8.46 -9.55
C ILE A 45 6.58 7.79 -9.36
N GLU A 46 7.68 8.55 -9.53
CA GLU A 46 9.04 8.06 -9.30
C GLU A 46 9.24 7.55 -7.86
N ARG A 47 8.78 8.32 -6.85
CA ARG A 47 8.83 7.87 -5.45
C ARG A 47 7.98 6.64 -5.19
N LEU A 48 6.82 6.53 -5.84
CA LEU A 48 5.96 5.34 -5.73
C LEU A 48 6.67 4.12 -6.32
N GLN A 49 7.29 4.26 -7.49
CA GLN A 49 8.15 3.24 -8.09
C GLN A 49 9.25 2.83 -7.12
N GLU A 50 9.99 3.78 -6.53
CA GLU A 50 11.05 3.49 -5.57
C GLU A 50 10.54 2.68 -4.36
N ILE A 51 9.40 3.06 -3.77
CA ILE A 51 8.81 2.36 -2.63
C ILE A 51 8.44 0.92 -2.99
N ILE A 52 7.89 0.69 -4.19
CA ILE A 52 7.49 -0.63 -4.66
C ILE A 52 8.73 -1.52 -4.89
N HIS A 53 9.79 -0.98 -5.50
CA HIS A 53 11.02 -1.73 -5.77
C HIS A 53 11.83 -2.01 -4.49
N THR A 54 11.84 -1.09 -3.52
CA THR A 54 12.63 -1.22 -2.28
C THR A 54 11.95 -2.01 -1.18
N ARG A 55 10.61 -2.06 -1.16
CA ARG A 55 9.87 -2.95 -0.26
C ARG A 55 9.86 -4.35 -0.85
N GLU A 56 10.94 -5.09 -0.62
CA GLU A 56 10.83 -6.55 -0.60
C GLU A 56 9.71 -6.94 0.38
N PRO A 57 8.90 -7.97 0.06
CA PRO A 57 7.93 -8.48 1.02
C PRO A 57 8.70 -8.86 2.28
N GLN A 58 8.54 -8.06 3.34
CA GLN A 58 8.90 -8.45 4.69
C GLN A 58 8.18 -9.79 4.88
N ALA A 59 8.94 -10.89 4.75
CA ALA A 59 8.41 -12.22 4.94
C ALA A 59 7.74 -12.18 6.31
N TRP A 60 6.44 -12.47 6.33
CA TRP A 60 5.74 -12.65 7.58
C TRP A 60 6.48 -13.77 8.32
N LEU A 61 7.27 -13.42 9.33
CA LEU A 61 7.53 -14.33 10.42
C LEU A 61 6.21 -14.43 11.15
N ASP A 62 5.38 -15.39 10.73
CA ASP A 62 4.18 -15.74 11.46
C ASP A 62 4.63 -16.24 12.84
N ASP A 63 4.53 -15.36 13.83
CA ASP A 63 5.01 -15.62 15.19
C ASP A 63 3.97 -16.45 15.95
N HIS A 64 3.94 -17.74 15.62
CA HIS A 64 3.12 -18.74 16.30
C HIS A 64 3.58 -19.04 17.73
N SER A 65 4.52 -18.28 18.30
CA SER A 65 4.99 -18.48 19.68
C SER A 65 3.89 -18.26 20.70
N THR A 66 2.90 -17.44 20.36
CA THR A 66 1.76 -17.11 21.23
C THR A 66 0.48 -17.88 20.87
N ASP A 67 0.51 -18.71 19.83
CA ASP A 67 -0.64 -19.52 19.44
C ASP A 67 -1.00 -20.52 20.53
N VAL A 68 -2.30 -20.58 20.84
CA VAL A 68 -2.88 -21.55 21.77
C VAL A 68 -2.64 -22.95 21.21
N LYS A 69 -1.78 -23.73 21.87
CA LYS A 69 -1.44 -25.10 21.45
C LYS A 69 -2.42 -26.14 21.97
N GLU A 70 -3.12 -25.83 23.06
CA GLU A 70 -4.00 -26.77 23.74
C GLU A 70 -5.14 -26.04 24.44
N ASN A 71 -6.33 -26.61 24.39
CA ASN A 71 -7.51 -26.09 25.08
C ASN A 71 -7.55 -26.65 26.51
N ILE A 72 -7.26 -25.80 27.49
CA ILE A 72 -7.25 -26.16 28.92
C ILE A 72 -8.56 -25.82 29.66
N GLU A 73 -9.57 -25.25 28.99
CA GLU A 73 -10.79 -24.83 29.68
C GLU A 73 -11.63 -25.99 30.21
N TYR A 74 -11.60 -27.16 29.56
CA TYR A 74 -12.48 -28.29 29.90
C TYR A 74 -11.77 -29.47 30.56
N SER A 75 -10.44 -29.45 30.71
CA SER A 75 -9.70 -30.54 31.36
C SER A 75 -10.03 -30.67 32.86
N ARG A 76 -10.43 -29.57 33.52
CA ARG A 76 -10.86 -29.58 34.93
C ARG A 76 -12.26 -30.20 35.14
N LEU A 77 -13.08 -30.29 34.09
CA LEU A 77 -14.44 -30.88 34.20
C LEU A 77 -14.43 -32.40 34.09
N LEU A 78 -13.47 -32.99 33.38
CA LEU A 78 -13.31 -34.45 33.29
C LEU A 78 -12.82 -35.07 34.60
N GLU A 79 -12.01 -34.35 35.39
CA GLU A 79 -11.56 -34.81 36.71
C GLU A 79 -12.67 -34.75 37.77
N ALA A 80 -13.77 -34.02 37.52
CA ALA A 80 -14.88 -33.85 38.46
C ALA A 80 -16.04 -34.83 38.22
N GLU A 81 -15.99 -35.65 37.17
CA GLU A 81 -17.00 -36.68 36.86
C GLU A 81 -16.54 -38.11 37.25
N GLU A 82 -15.31 -38.27 37.79
CA GLU A 82 -14.75 -39.57 38.21
C GLU A 82 -14.82 -39.86 39.73
N ASP A 83 -15.56 -39.06 40.52
CA ASP A 83 -15.82 -39.30 41.96
C ASP A 83 -17.19 -39.99 42.23
#